data_AF-Q0GE09-F1
#
_entry.id   AF-Q0GE09-F1
#
_cell.length_a   1.000
_cell.length_b   1.000
_cell.length_c   1.000
_cell.angle_alpha   90.00
_cell.angle_beta   90.00
_cell.angle_gamma   90.00
#
_symmetry.space_group_name_H-M   'P 1'
#
loop_
_entity.id
_entity.type
_entity.pdbx_description
1 polymer ?
#
loop_
_entity_poly.entity_id
_entity_poly.type
_entity_poly.pdbx_seq_one_letter_code
_entity_poly.pdbx_strand_id
1 'polypeptide(L)'
;FTQQYQPAACNSNPTPCKDPTEKLFTVHGLWPSNSNGPDPVNCKPKTKVPQAQQPIDPSLKPQLEIIWPNVFNRADNESFWNKQWDKHGTCGYPTIKDKNHYLQTVIKMYITRKQ
;
A
#
# COMPACT_ATOMS: atom_id res chain seq x y z
N PHE A 1 -10.13 -0.77 2.83
CA PHE A 1 -9.11 0.25 3.13
C PHE A 1 -8.82 0.18 4.60
N THR A 2 -7.61 -0.26 4.96
CA THR A 2 -7.24 -0.58 6.33
C THR A 2 -6.08 0.32 6.74
N GLN A 3 -6.11 0.76 8.00
CA GLN A 3 -5.05 1.54 8.61
C GLN A 3 -4.45 0.78 9.78
N GLN A 4 -3.22 1.11 10.14
CA GLN A 4 -2.49 0.54 11.28
C GLN A 4 -1.97 1.66 12.18
N TYR A 5 -2.06 1.48 13.49
CA TYR A 5 -1.45 2.39 14.45
C TYR A 5 0.01 2.01 14.64
N GLN A 6 0.95 2.89 14.26
CA GLN A 6 2.38 2.50 14.18
C GLN A 6 2.94 1.91 15.49
N PRO A 7 2.69 2.49 16.68
CA PRO A 7 3.22 1.94 17.93
C PRO A 7 2.70 0.54 18.24
N ALA A 8 1.41 0.28 17.98
CA ALA A 8 0.84 -1.05 18.18
C ALA A 8 1.37 -2.06 17.16
N ALA A 9 1.51 -1.65 15.89
CA ALA A 9 2.09 -2.51 14.85
C ALA A 9 3.52 -2.93 15.20
N CYS A 10 4.35 -1.99 15.67
CA CYS A 10 5.74 -2.27 16.05
C CYS A 10 5.87 -3.13 17.31
N ASN A 11 4.89 -3.05 18.23
CA ASN A 11 4.86 -3.89 19.43
C ASN A 11 4.16 -5.24 19.22
N SER A 12 3.64 -5.52 18.02
CA SER A 12 2.92 -6.76 17.70
C SER A 12 3.82 -7.89 17.20
N ASN A 13 5.09 -7.61 16.88
CA ASN A 13 6.04 -8.57 16.31
C ASN A 13 7.30 -8.65 17.18
N PRO A 14 7.92 -9.84 17.33
CA PRO A 14 9.22 -9.97 17.99
C PRO A 14 10.34 -9.14 17.33
N THR A 15 10.22 -8.89 16.02
CA THR A 15 11.17 -8.05 15.30
C THR A 15 10.85 -6.59 15.57
N PRO A 16 11.75 -5.85 16.23
CA PRO A 16 11.52 -4.44 16.48
C PRO A 16 11.53 -3.65 15.17
N CYS A 17 10.74 -2.59 15.11
CA CYS A 17 10.81 -1.62 14.03
C CYS A 17 12.18 -0.92 14.04
N LYS A 18 12.76 -0.74 12.86
CA LYS A 18 14.08 -0.12 12.70
C LYS A 18 14.05 1.39 12.90
N ASP A 19 12.91 2.01 12.62
CA ASP A 19 12.69 3.44 12.70
C ASP A 19 11.75 3.80 13.86
N PRO A 20 11.89 5.00 14.46
CA PRO A 20 10.94 5.48 15.46
C PRO A 20 9.50 5.52 14.93
N THR A 21 8.56 5.16 15.80
CA THR A 21 7.13 5.22 15.50
C THR A 21 6.55 6.59 15.81
N GLU A 22 5.56 6.98 15.01
CA GLU A 22 4.72 8.15 15.26
C GLU A 22 3.38 7.69 15.85
N LYS A 23 2.81 8.46 16.79
CA LYS A 23 1.52 8.16 17.43
C LYS A 23 0.34 8.47 16.49
N LEU A 24 0.29 7.81 15.34
CA LEU A 24 -0.75 8.01 14.34
C LEU A 24 -1.08 6.72 13.59
N PHE A 25 -2.27 6.71 12.99
CA PHE A 25 -2.66 5.69 12.04
C PHE A 25 -2.08 6.02 10.67
N THR A 26 -1.37 5.08 10.06
CA THR A 26 -0.98 5.10 8.65
C THR A 26 -1.75 4.06 7.88
N VAL A 27 -1.72 4.13 6.55
CA VAL A 27 -2.26 3.06 5.71
C VAL A 27 -1.56 1.74 6.03
N HIS A 28 -2.34 0.68 6.11
CA HIS A 28 -1.86 -0.70 6.09
C HIS A 28 -2.03 -1.28 4.68
N GLY A 29 -3.22 -1.11 4.09
CA GLY A 29 -3.48 -1.55 2.73
C GLY A 29 -4.83 -1.15 2.13
N LEU A 30 -4.89 -1.19 0.80
CA LEU A 30 -6.11 -1.08 0.01
C LEU A 30 -6.31 -2.40 -0.76
N TRP A 31 -7.21 -3.24 -0.27
CA TRP A 31 -7.38 -4.59 -0.79
C TRP A 31 -8.76 -4.73 -1.44
N PRO A 32 -8.83 -5.06 -2.74
CA PRO A 32 -10.04 -5.61 -3.33
C PRO A 32 -10.42 -6.90 -2.59
N SER A 33 -11.68 -7.00 -2.19
CA SER A 33 -12.16 -8.10 -1.34
C SER A 33 -13.48 -8.66 -1.86
N ASN A 34 -13.69 -9.96 -1.67
CA ASN A 34 -14.95 -10.61 -1.98
C ASN A 34 -15.87 -10.52 -0.75
N SER A 35 -17.17 -10.36 -0.97
CA SER A 35 -18.14 -10.39 0.14
C SER A 35 -18.27 -11.79 0.76
N ASN A 36 -17.98 -12.83 -0.02
CA ASN A 36 -17.99 -14.22 0.40
C ASN A 36 -16.75 -14.93 -0.15
N GLY A 37 -16.14 -15.79 0.67
CA GLY A 37 -14.95 -16.55 0.31
C GLY A 37 -13.65 -15.73 0.37
N PRO A 38 -12.52 -16.31 -0.10
CA PRO A 38 -11.22 -15.65 -0.04
C PRO A 38 -11.12 -14.42 -0.93
N ASP A 39 -10.36 -13.43 -0.48
CA ASP A 39 -10.06 -12.24 -1.26
C ASP A 39 -9.13 -12.56 -2.44
N PRO A 40 -9.33 -11.88 -3.60
CA PRO A 40 -8.45 -12.07 -4.74
C PRO A 40 -7.06 -11.52 -4.45
N VAL A 41 -6.03 -12.29 -4.82
CA VAL A 41 -4.61 -11.89 -4.72
C VAL A 41 -3.83 -12.29 -5.96
N ASN A 42 -2.74 -11.58 -6.24
CA ASN A 42 -1.80 -11.87 -7.33
C ASN A 42 -2.48 -11.98 -8.71
N CYS A 43 -3.41 -11.07 -9.01
CA CYS A 43 -4.17 -11.12 -10.26
C CYS A 43 -3.27 -10.81 -11.47
N LYS A 44 -3.52 -11.48 -12.60
CA LYS A 44 -2.74 -11.25 -13.83
C LYS A 44 -3.07 -9.86 -14.40
N PRO A 45 -2.05 -9.03 -14.74
CA PRO A 45 -2.26 -7.77 -15.43
C PRO A 45 -3.05 -8.00 -16.73
N LYS A 46 -4.13 -7.25 -16.94
CA LYS A 46 -4.91 -7.32 -18.19
C LYS A 46 -4.40 -6.37 -19.28
N THR A 47 -3.35 -5.59 -18.99
CA THR A 47 -2.72 -4.68 -19.94
C THR A 47 -1.59 -5.37 -20.71
N LYS A 48 -1.40 -5.00 -21.99
CA LYS A 48 -0.31 -5.52 -22.85
C LYS A 48 1.10 -5.15 -22.35
N VAL A 49 1.22 -4.13 -21.49
CA VAL A 49 2.47 -3.74 -20.84
C VAL A 49 2.63 -4.52 -19.53
N PRO A 50 3.79 -5.14 -19.27
CA PRO A 50 4.07 -5.75 -17.96
C PRO A 50 4.06 -4.67 -16.87
N GLN A 51 2.97 -4.60 -16.10
CA GLN A 51 2.80 -3.59 -15.05
C GLN A 51 3.82 -3.73 -13.90
N ALA A 52 4.38 -4.92 -13.70
CA ALA A 52 5.45 -5.17 -12.74
C ALA A 52 6.69 -4.27 -13.00
N GLN A 53 6.94 -3.91 -14.26
CA GLN A 53 8.10 -3.12 -14.68
C GLN A 53 7.86 -1.61 -14.66
N GLN A 54 6.63 -1.15 -14.39
CA GLN A 54 6.36 0.29 -14.32
C GLN A 54 6.96 0.88 -13.04
N PRO A 55 7.84 1.89 -13.15
CA PRO A 55 8.40 2.56 -11.98
C PRO A 55 7.30 3.31 -11.23
N ILE A 56 7.46 3.40 -9.90
CA ILE A 56 6.61 4.27 -9.09
C ILE A 56 6.91 5.72 -9.47
N ASP A 57 5.87 6.49 -9.77
CA ASP A 57 5.98 7.92 -10.05
C ASP A 57 6.71 8.62 -8.87
N PRO A 58 7.89 9.23 -9.10
CA PRO A 58 8.66 9.88 -8.06
C PRO A 58 7.89 10.96 -7.29
N SER A 59 6.91 11.61 -7.92
CA SER A 59 6.09 12.65 -7.29
C SER A 59 5.17 12.12 -6.17
N LEU A 60 4.87 10.82 -6.18
CA LEU A 60 4.03 10.18 -5.16
C LEU A 60 4.83 9.77 -3.91
N LYS A 61 6.14 9.52 -4.06
CA LYS A 61 6.98 8.93 -2.99
C LYS A 61 6.96 9.75 -1.70
N PRO A 62 7.15 11.08 -1.68
CA PRO A 62 7.17 11.84 -0.43
C PRO A 62 5.87 11.72 0.37
N GLN A 63 4.73 11.67 -0.32
CA GLN A 63 3.44 11.49 0.36
C GLN A 63 3.30 10.06 0.90
N LEU A 64 3.67 9.05 0.12
CA LEU A 64 3.61 7.65 0.54
C LEU A 64 4.52 7.36 1.74
N GLU A 65 5.70 7.98 1.83
CA GLU A 65 6.62 7.84 2.97
C GLU A 65 5.98 8.29 4.30
N ILE A 66 5.07 9.27 4.23
CA ILE A 66 4.36 9.80 5.40
C ILE A 66 3.11 8.96 5.69
N ILE A 67 2.29 8.69 4.67
CA ILE A 67 0.96 8.12 4.89
C ILE A 67 0.94 6.59 4.85
N TRP A 68 1.89 5.95 4.18
CA TRP A 68 1.96 4.51 4.00
C TRP A 68 3.40 3.96 4.12
N PRO A 69 4.14 4.28 5.21
CA PRO A 69 5.46 3.72 5.41
C PRO A 69 5.38 2.21 5.64
N ASN A 70 6.43 1.50 5.24
CA ASN A 70 6.79 0.25 5.86
C ASN A 70 7.27 0.55 7.28
N VAL A 71 6.37 0.43 8.25
CA VAL A 71 6.64 0.75 9.66
C VAL A 71 7.78 -0.09 10.26
N PHE A 72 8.07 -1.27 9.69
CA PHE A 72 9.14 -2.13 10.20
C PHE A 72 10.53 -1.74 9.67
N ASN A 73 10.60 -1.20 8.45
CA ASN A 73 11.85 -0.75 7.82
C ASN A 73 11.54 0.27 6.72
N ARG A 74 11.67 1.57 7.02
CA ARG A 74 11.35 2.63 6.04
C ARG A 74 12.30 2.62 4.84
N ALA A 75 13.52 2.08 4.98
CA ALA A 75 14.44 1.90 3.86
C ALA A 75 13.89 0.96 2.77
N ASP A 76 12.94 0.08 3.11
CA ASP A 76 12.31 -0.86 2.18
C ASP A 76 10.95 -0.39 1.66
N ASN A 77 10.60 0.89 1.83
CA ASN A 77 9.30 1.45 1.45
C ASN A 77 8.90 1.12 0.00
N GLU A 78 9.79 1.33 -0.96
CA GLU A 78 9.50 1.09 -2.37
C GLU A 78 9.28 -0.40 -2.69
N SER A 79 10.09 -1.29 -2.10
CA SER A 79 9.88 -2.73 -2.19
C SER A 79 8.53 -3.15 -1.59
N PHE A 80 8.19 -2.55 -0.44
CA PHE A 80 6.91 -2.76 0.21
C PHE A 80 5.72 -2.34 -0.67
N TRP A 81 5.74 -1.13 -1.25
CA TRP A 81 4.65 -0.66 -2.12
C TRP A 81 4.51 -1.50 -3.38
N ASN A 82 5.62 -1.93 -3.98
CA ASN A 82 5.58 -2.85 -5.13
C ASN A 82 4.90 -4.18 -4.76
N LYS A 83 5.23 -4.76 -3.61
CA LYS A 83 4.57 -5.99 -3.12
C LYS A 83 3.08 -5.78 -2.85
N GLN A 84 2.69 -4.63 -2.30
CA GLN A 84 1.27 -4.29 -2.07
C GLN A 84 0.51 -4.16 -3.39
N TRP A 85 1.12 -3.55 -4.41
CA TRP A 85 0.56 -3.50 -5.75
C TRP A 85 0.42 -4.90 -6.36
N ASP A 86 1.51 -5.67 -6.40
CA ASP A 86 1.53 -6.97 -7.06
C ASP A 86 0.51 -7.93 -6.46
N LYS A 87 0.43 -7.96 -5.12
CA LYS A 87 -0.47 -8.85 -4.39
C LYS A 87 -1.93 -8.39 -4.43
N HIS A 88 -2.21 -7.10 -4.28
CA HIS A 88 -3.57 -6.61 -4.08
C HIS A 88 -4.05 -5.64 -5.15
N GLY A 89 -3.22 -4.66 -5.52
CA GLY A 89 -3.59 -3.64 -6.49
C GLY A 89 -3.92 -4.19 -7.88
N THR A 90 -3.22 -5.25 -8.32
CA THR A 90 -3.48 -5.96 -9.58
C THR A 90 -4.91 -6.51 -9.69
N CYS A 91 -5.57 -6.77 -8.57
CA CYS A 91 -6.94 -7.31 -8.52
C CYS A 91 -8.03 -6.22 -8.60
N GLY A 92 -7.67 -4.94 -8.64
CA GLY A 92 -8.62 -3.83 -8.65
C GLY A 92 -9.12 -3.41 -10.05
N TYR A 93 -8.68 -4.06 -11.12
CA TYR A 93 -9.06 -3.70 -12.49
C TYR A 93 -10.55 -3.95 -12.77
N PRO A 94 -11.27 -3.08 -13.51
CA PRO A 94 -10.79 -1.89 -14.23
C PRO A 94 -10.75 -0.59 -13.41
N THR A 95 -11.28 -0.61 -12.17
CA THR A 95 -11.36 0.58 -11.30
C THR A 95 -9.97 1.11 -10.97
N ILE A 96 -9.07 0.22 -10.55
CA ILE A 96 -7.64 0.50 -10.41
C ILE A 96 -6.96 0.09 -11.72
N LYS A 97 -6.32 1.05 -12.39
CA LYS A 97 -5.87 0.91 -13.78
C LYS A 97 -4.44 0.38 -13.86
N ASP A 98 -3.59 0.88 -12.97
CA ASP A 98 -2.15 0.60 -12.92
C ASP A 98 -1.60 0.93 -11.51
N LYS A 99 -0.30 0.68 -11.33
CA LYS A 99 0.43 0.87 -10.07
C LYS A 99 0.36 2.31 -9.57
N ASN A 100 0.57 3.30 -10.43
CA ASN A 100 0.56 4.70 -10.01
C ASN A 100 -0.86 5.17 -9.69
N HIS A 101 -1.87 4.71 -10.43
CA HIS A 101 -3.27 4.95 -10.09
C HIS A 101 -3.66 4.31 -8.74
N TYR A 102 -3.18 3.11 -8.43
CA TYR A 102 -3.38 2.47 -7.12
C TYR A 102 -2.79 3.30 -5.97
N LEU A 103 -1.52 3.67 -6.08
CA LEU A 103 -0.82 4.45 -5.06
C LEU A 103 -1.45 5.84 -4.88
N GLN A 104 -1.82 6.50 -5.98
CA GLN A 104 -2.54 7.77 -5.93
C GLN A 104 -3.92 7.64 -5.30
N THR A 105 -4.64 6.54 -5.55
CA THR A 105 -5.95 6.27 -4.92
C THR A 105 -5.79 6.11 -3.41
N VAL A 106 -4.75 5.41 -2.96
CA VAL A 106 -4.44 5.29 -1.53
C VAL A 106 -4.18 6.65 -0.89
N ILE A 107 -3.38 7.50 -1.53
CA ILE A 107 -3.15 8.88 -1.10
C ILE A 107 -4.46 9.64 -0.94
N LYS A 108 -5.29 9.65 -1.99
CA LYS A 108 -6.58 10.36 -1.99
C LYS A 108 -7.50 9.86 -0.87
N MET A 109 -7.64 8.55 -0.73
CA MET A 109 -8.51 7.95 0.31
C MET A 109 -8.05 8.31 1.72
N TYR A 110 -6.74 8.31 1.99
CA TYR A 110 -6.23 8.68 3.30
C TYR A 110 -6.45 10.17 3.63
N ILE A 111 -6.19 11.06 2.67
CA ILE A 111 -6.35 12.51 2.86
C ILE A 111 -7.83 12.90 3.02
N THR A 112 -8.72 12.39 2.15
CA THR A 112 -10.15 12.74 2.20
C THR A 112 -10.84 12.24 3.47
N ARG A 113 -10.35 11.17 4.09
CA ARG A 113 -10.93 10.60 5.34
C ARG A 113 -10.45 11.31 6.62
N LYS A 114 -9.53 12.27 6.52
CA LYS A 114 -9.04 13.08 7.66
C LYS A 114 -9.71 14.45 7.77
N GLN A 115 -10.59 14.80 6.82
CA GLN A 115 -11.56 15.89 6.97
C GLN A 115 -12.84 15.33 7.57
#